data_AF-A0A936MDW7-F1
#
_entry.id   AF-A0A936MDW7-F1
#
_cell.length_a   1.000
_cell.length_b   1.000
_cell.length_c   1.000
_cell.angle_alpha   90.00
_cell.angle_beta   90.00
_cell.angle_gamma   90.00
#
_symmetry.space_group_name_H-M   'P 1'
#
loop_
_entity.id
_entity.type
_entity.pdbx_description
1 polymer ?
#
loop_
_entity_poly.entity_id
_entity_poly.type
_entity_poly.pdbx_seq_one_letter_code
_entity_poly.pdbx_strand_id
1 'polypeptide(L)'
;MSIVEPFPLEDVTGPVSDVELEKKEEVAPPPMIGPLAKVGMPVEASTDAAEPSKSGLEVETALAGEEEDDRDVVELSLEQTATIAAELAEGHIEREQVFETHGLTEHAWTKNEERWETAIDEEQAHGKNTLRTTYDAAYVKRVEGFRGTITANDYAKVVVGMERGREEAVLNALNIQQEALLPIMRIWARKLARDMGLAKDVAKLLRGARAA
;
A
#
# COMPACT_ATOMS: atom_id res chain seq x y z
N MET A 1 57.32 6.19 -29.91
CA MET A 1 56.72 5.44 -31.04
C MET A 1 56.87 3.97 -30.70
N SER A 2 55.86 3.40 -30.04
CA SER A 2 55.87 1.99 -29.64
C SER A 2 54.90 1.23 -30.54
N ILE A 3 55.42 0.12 -31.04
CA ILE A 3 54.86 -0.73 -32.07
C ILE A 3 53.67 -1.52 -31.50
N VAL A 4 52.60 -1.54 -32.29
CA VAL A 4 51.38 -2.31 -32.09
C VAL A 4 51.67 -3.77 -32.38
N GLU A 5 51.50 -4.66 -31.41
CA GLU A 5 51.39 -6.10 -31.66
C GLU A 5 49.91 -6.48 -31.84
N PRO A 6 49.54 -7.18 -32.92
CA PRO A 6 48.17 -7.60 -33.16
C PRO A 6 47.80 -8.85 -32.35
N PHE A 7 46.69 -8.76 -31.61
CA PHE A 7 46.04 -9.91 -30.97
C PHE A 7 45.55 -10.91 -32.03
N PRO A 8 45.79 -12.22 -31.85
CA PRO A 8 45.20 -13.24 -32.72
C PRO A 8 43.70 -13.37 -32.45
N LEU A 9 42.91 -13.24 -33.52
CA LEU A 9 41.48 -13.59 -33.56
C LEU A 9 41.38 -15.13 -33.52
N GLU A 10 41.02 -15.68 -32.37
CA GLU A 10 40.60 -17.07 -32.28
C GLU A 10 39.19 -17.22 -32.86
N ASP A 11 39.11 -18.06 -33.88
CA ASP A 11 37.92 -18.55 -34.57
C ASP A 11 37.02 -19.31 -33.58
N VAL A 12 35.98 -18.64 -33.06
CA VAL A 12 34.91 -19.32 -32.33
C VAL A 12 33.83 -19.74 -33.33
N THR A 13 34.13 -20.78 -34.11
CA THR A 13 33.14 -21.54 -34.86
C THR A 13 32.50 -22.57 -33.93
N GLY A 14 31.58 -22.09 -33.08
CA GLY A 14 30.67 -22.95 -32.32
C GLY A 14 29.45 -23.32 -33.18
N PRO A 15 28.99 -24.58 -33.17
CA PRO A 15 27.82 -25.00 -33.93
C PRO A 15 26.55 -24.34 -33.39
N VAL A 16 25.89 -23.62 -34.31
CA VAL A 16 24.48 -23.22 -34.22
C VAL A 16 23.66 -24.47 -33.89
N SER A 17 23.16 -24.53 -32.66
CA SER A 17 22.16 -25.52 -32.27
C SER A 17 20.81 -25.01 -32.77
N ASP A 18 20.17 -25.85 -33.57
CA ASP A 18 18.81 -25.70 -34.07
C ASP A 18 17.85 -25.29 -32.95
N VAL A 19 17.21 -24.15 -33.15
CA VAL A 19 16.05 -23.72 -32.38
C VAL A 19 14.86 -24.54 -32.88
N GLU A 20 14.62 -25.67 -32.23
CA GLU A 20 13.39 -26.43 -32.39
C GLU A 20 12.24 -25.57 -31.85
N LEU A 21 11.46 -25.03 -32.79
CA LEU A 21 10.22 -24.29 -32.58
C LEU A 21 9.20 -25.22 -31.90
N GLU A 22 9.23 -25.27 -30.58
CA GLU A 22 8.20 -25.93 -29.78
C GLU A 22 6.91 -25.11 -29.87
N LYS A 23 6.05 -25.60 -30.77
CA LYS A 23 4.61 -25.47 -30.88
C LYS A 23 3.94 -24.76 -29.70
N LYS A 24 3.53 -23.51 -29.97
CA LYS A 24 2.60 -22.72 -29.17
C LYS A 24 1.33 -23.55 -28.91
N GLU A 25 1.19 -24.12 -27.72
CA GLU A 25 -0.08 -24.67 -27.26
C GLU A 25 -1.05 -23.50 -27.09
N GLU A 26 -1.97 -23.41 -28.04
CA GLU A 26 -3.12 -22.52 -28.06
C GLU A 26 -4.04 -22.91 -26.90
N VAL A 27 -3.86 -22.25 -25.76
CA VAL A 27 -4.75 -22.38 -24.61
C VAL A 27 -6.14 -21.95 -25.08
N ALA A 28 -7.06 -22.91 -25.14
CA ALA A 28 -8.45 -22.66 -25.48
C ALA A 28 -9.02 -21.55 -24.61
N PRO A 29 -9.78 -20.58 -25.17
CA PRO A 29 -10.40 -19.54 -24.36
C PRO A 29 -11.31 -20.19 -23.31
N PRO A 30 -11.32 -19.67 -22.07
CA PRO A 30 -12.20 -20.19 -21.04
C PRO A 30 -13.66 -20.12 -21.54
N PRO A 31 -14.48 -21.15 -21.25
CA PRO A 31 -15.87 -21.14 -21.67
C PRO A 31 -16.56 -19.91 -21.09
N MET A 32 -17.10 -19.07 -21.98
CA MET A 32 -17.90 -17.92 -21.58
C MET A 32 -19.08 -18.42 -20.75
N ILE A 33 -19.05 -18.15 -19.45
CA ILE A 33 -20.20 -18.31 -18.57
C ILE A 33 -21.32 -17.44 -19.16
N GLY A 34 -22.41 -18.12 -19.47
CA GLY A 34 -23.54 -17.64 -20.25
C GLY A 34 -24.41 -16.58 -19.55
N PRO A 35 -25.60 -16.33 -20.13
CA PRO A 35 -26.27 -15.04 -20.10
C PRO A 35 -26.91 -14.67 -18.75
N LEU A 36 -26.90 -13.36 -18.50
CA LEU A 36 -27.62 -12.58 -17.49
C LEU A 36 -29.02 -13.14 -17.19
N ALA A 37 -29.16 -13.79 -16.03
CA ALA A 37 -30.46 -14.12 -15.46
C ALA A 37 -31.10 -12.85 -14.86
N LYS A 38 -32.14 -12.35 -15.53
CA LYS A 38 -33.09 -11.39 -14.98
C LYS A 38 -33.88 -12.09 -13.87
N VAL A 39 -33.67 -11.70 -12.61
CA VAL A 39 -34.58 -12.06 -11.53
C VAL A 39 -35.63 -10.96 -11.42
N GLY A 40 -36.86 -11.34 -11.74
CA GLY A 40 -38.04 -10.50 -11.69
C GLY A 40 -38.46 -10.16 -10.26
N MET A 41 -39.05 -8.98 -10.15
CA MET A 41 -39.91 -8.60 -9.02
C MET A 41 -41.10 -9.57 -8.95
N PRO A 42 -41.56 -9.86 -7.72
CA PRO A 42 -42.99 -9.83 -7.47
C PRO A 42 -43.36 -8.72 -6.49
N VAL A 43 -44.36 -7.97 -6.92
CA VAL A 43 -45.20 -7.09 -6.11
C VAL A 43 -46.08 -7.99 -5.24
N GLU A 44 -46.04 -7.81 -3.93
CA GLU A 44 -47.19 -8.15 -3.08
C GLU A 44 -47.55 -6.93 -2.24
N ALA A 45 -48.74 -6.42 -2.54
CA ALA A 45 -49.46 -5.47 -1.72
C ALA A 45 -49.97 -6.18 -0.47
N SER A 46 -49.78 -5.56 0.69
CA SER A 46 -50.72 -5.70 1.80
C SER A 46 -50.91 -4.34 2.44
N THR A 47 -52.06 -3.77 2.10
CA THR A 47 -52.78 -2.77 2.87
C THR A 47 -53.17 -3.38 4.22
N ASP A 48 -52.78 -2.74 5.31
CA ASP A 48 -53.73 -2.56 6.40
C ASP A 48 -53.54 -1.19 7.08
N ALA A 49 -54.67 -0.61 7.41
CA ALA A 49 -54.88 0.78 7.76
C ALA A 49 -54.66 1.01 9.25
N ALA A 50 -53.95 2.09 9.59
CA ALA A 50 -54.09 2.77 10.87
C ALA A 50 -53.64 4.24 10.72
N GLU A 51 -54.60 5.13 10.50
CA GLU A 51 -54.51 6.56 10.86
C GLU A 51 -55.51 6.81 12.01
N PRO A 52 -55.43 7.93 12.75
CA PRO A 52 -54.27 8.78 13.04
C PRO A 52 -54.16 9.09 14.55
N SER A 53 -52.97 9.46 15.05
CA SER A 53 -52.89 10.20 16.32
C SER A 53 -51.98 11.41 16.17
N LYS A 54 -52.62 12.57 16.30
CA LYS A 54 -52.01 13.89 16.31
C LYS A 54 -51.27 14.12 17.63
N SER A 55 -49.97 14.31 17.55
CA SER A 55 -49.18 15.15 18.45
C SER A 55 -47.90 15.43 17.66
N GLY A 56 -47.70 16.61 17.08
CA GLY A 56 -47.76 17.87 17.81
C GLY A 56 -46.44 18.04 18.55
N LEU A 57 -45.34 18.14 17.79
CA LEU A 57 -44.07 18.68 18.23
C LEU A 57 -43.43 19.28 16.98
N GLU A 58 -43.70 20.56 16.82
CA GLU A 58 -42.85 21.49 16.08
C GLU A 58 -41.44 21.35 16.68
N VAL A 59 -40.58 20.56 16.03
CA VAL A 59 -39.15 20.75 16.19
C VAL A 59 -38.80 21.82 15.18
N GLU A 60 -38.86 23.03 15.71
CA GLU A 60 -38.17 24.22 15.24
C GLU A 60 -36.93 23.81 14.45
N THR A 61 -36.98 24.13 13.17
CA THR A 61 -35.87 24.11 12.22
C THR A 61 -34.80 25.05 12.77
N ALA A 62 -33.99 24.56 13.70
CA ALA A 62 -32.72 25.15 14.02
C ALA A 62 -31.84 24.96 12.78
N LEU A 63 -31.89 25.95 11.90
CA LEU A 63 -30.76 26.38 11.09
C LEU A 63 -29.60 26.65 12.05
N ALA A 64 -28.96 25.56 12.52
CA ALA A 64 -27.56 25.62 12.86
C ALA A 64 -26.86 25.89 11.53
N GLY A 65 -26.43 27.13 11.34
CA GLY A 65 -25.44 27.41 10.33
C GLY A 65 -24.33 26.39 10.51
N GLU A 66 -23.94 25.76 9.41
CA GLU A 66 -22.62 25.18 9.27
C GLU A 66 -21.64 26.33 9.50
N GLU A 67 -21.35 26.62 10.77
CA GLU A 67 -20.08 27.22 11.13
C GLU A 67 -19.07 26.14 10.70
N GLU A 68 -18.62 26.22 9.44
CA GLU A 68 -17.39 25.60 9.00
C GLU A 68 -16.35 26.05 10.04
N ASP A 69 -16.07 25.14 10.96
CA ASP A 69 -15.08 25.33 11.98
C ASP A 69 -13.78 25.62 11.25
N ASP A 70 -13.11 26.74 11.51
CA ASP A 70 -11.84 27.09 10.83
C ASP A 70 -10.79 25.94 10.98
N ARG A 71 -11.00 25.00 11.91
CA ARG A 71 -10.25 23.74 12.06
C ARG A 71 -10.44 22.73 10.91
N ASP A 72 -11.44 22.88 10.06
CA ASP A 72 -11.69 22.01 8.90
C ASP A 72 -10.82 22.36 7.67
N VAL A 73 -10.04 23.45 7.76
CA VAL A 73 -9.16 23.94 6.66
C VAL A 73 -7.67 23.68 6.92
N VAL A 74 -7.34 22.71 7.78
CA VAL A 74 -5.93 22.35 7.98
C VAL A 74 -5.39 21.60 6.76
N GLU A 75 -4.47 22.20 6.02
CA GLU A 75 -3.79 21.54 4.90
C GLU A 75 -2.51 20.84 5.37
N LEU A 76 -2.51 19.51 5.34
CA LEU A 76 -1.35 18.69 5.67
C LEU A 76 -0.46 18.47 4.45
N SER A 77 0.86 18.54 4.66
CA SER A 77 1.82 18.02 3.68
C SER A 77 1.67 16.50 3.53
N LEU A 78 2.19 15.95 2.43
CA LEU A 78 2.20 14.51 2.19
C LEU A 78 2.94 13.75 3.31
N GLU A 79 4.08 14.28 3.75
CA GLU A 79 4.90 13.71 4.82
C GLU A 79 4.21 13.78 6.18
N GLN A 80 3.50 14.87 6.47
CA GLN A 80 2.70 15.00 7.69
C GLN A 80 1.57 13.97 7.69
N THR A 81 0.86 13.84 6.56
CA THR A 81 -0.19 12.84 6.39
C THR A 81 0.35 11.43 6.61
N ALA A 82 1.49 11.08 6.01
CA ALA A 82 2.14 9.79 6.23
C ALA A 82 2.58 9.55 7.69
N THR A 83 3.03 10.62 8.37
CA THR A 83 3.45 10.55 9.77
C THR A 83 2.27 10.28 10.70
N ILE A 84 1.17 11.02 10.52
CA ILE A 84 -0.05 10.85 11.31
C ILE A 84 -0.68 9.48 11.03
N ALA A 85 -0.70 9.03 9.77
CA ALA A 85 -1.18 7.68 9.43
C ALA A 85 -0.40 6.59 10.18
N ALA A 86 0.93 6.73 10.32
CA ALA A 86 1.74 5.80 11.09
C ALA A 86 1.46 5.87 12.61
N GLU A 87 1.17 7.07 13.15
CA GLU A 87 0.76 7.23 14.55
C GLU A 87 -0.60 6.60 14.85
N LEU A 88 -1.56 6.77 13.95
CA LEU A 88 -2.88 6.17 14.05
C LEU A 88 -2.80 4.63 13.98
N ALA A 89 -1.98 4.10 13.08
CA ALA A 89 -1.77 2.66 12.94
C ALA A 89 -1.05 2.04 14.15
N GLU A 90 -0.19 2.80 14.84
CA GLU A 90 0.50 2.31 16.04
C GLU A 90 -0.48 2.04 17.21
N GLY A 91 -1.56 2.81 17.31
CA GLY A 91 -2.63 2.55 18.29
C GLY A 91 -2.23 2.72 19.77
N HIS A 92 -1.05 3.27 20.06
CA HIS A 92 -0.61 3.57 21.43
C HIS A 92 -1.32 4.76 22.06
N ILE A 93 -1.80 5.69 21.24
CA ILE A 93 -2.51 6.90 21.64
C ILE A 93 -3.91 6.82 21.03
N GLU A 94 -4.92 7.26 21.78
CA GLU A 94 -6.29 7.35 21.25
C GLU A 94 -6.34 8.25 20.02
N ARG A 95 -7.12 7.86 19.01
CA ARG A 95 -7.24 8.57 17.73
C ARG A 95 -7.54 10.06 17.92
N GLU A 96 -8.46 10.39 18.84
CA GLU A 96 -8.83 11.78 19.17
C GLU A 96 -7.63 12.58 19.71
N GLN A 97 -6.80 11.97 20.55
CA GLN A 97 -5.61 12.61 21.12
C GLN A 97 -4.52 12.82 20.07
N VAL A 98 -4.39 11.91 19.08
CA VAL A 98 -3.51 12.12 17.93
C VAL A 98 -3.98 13.35 17.15
N PHE A 99 -5.28 13.44 16.84
CA PHE A 99 -5.83 14.59 16.13
C PHE A 99 -5.65 15.90 16.90
N GLU A 100 -5.91 15.91 18.21
CA GLU A 100 -5.69 17.09 19.05
C GLU A 100 -4.22 17.54 19.03
N THR A 101 -3.27 16.59 19.10
CA THR A 101 -1.82 16.89 19.06
C THR A 101 -1.41 17.61 17.78
N HIS A 102 -2.07 17.28 16.67
CA HIS A 102 -1.81 17.89 15.36
C HIS A 102 -2.76 19.04 15.02
N GLY A 103 -3.67 19.41 15.94
CA GLY A 103 -4.66 20.46 15.73
C GLY A 103 -5.67 20.13 14.62
N LEU A 104 -6.00 18.85 14.45
CA LEU A 104 -6.86 18.34 13.38
C LEU A 104 -8.24 17.95 13.89
N THR A 105 -9.24 18.08 13.01
CA THR A 105 -10.52 17.39 13.15
C THR A 105 -10.46 16.07 12.38
N GLU A 106 -11.35 15.12 12.70
CA GLU A 106 -11.48 13.89 11.91
C GLU A 106 -11.91 14.20 10.47
N HIS A 107 -12.74 15.22 10.26
CA HIS A 107 -13.14 15.68 8.93
C HIS A 107 -11.94 16.20 8.12
N ALA A 108 -11.12 17.06 8.72
CA ALA A 108 -9.90 17.57 8.10
C ALA A 108 -8.93 16.42 7.78
N TRP A 109 -8.77 15.45 8.68
CA TRP A 109 -7.95 14.26 8.43
C TRP A 109 -8.41 13.51 7.17
N THR A 110 -9.69 13.13 7.12
CA THR A 110 -10.25 12.37 5.98
C THR A 110 -10.07 13.12 4.66
N LYS A 111 -10.31 14.44 4.65
CA LYS A 111 -10.15 15.27 3.44
C LYS A 111 -8.69 15.32 2.96
N ASN A 112 -7.72 15.36 3.88
CA ASN A 112 -6.30 15.32 3.52
C ASN A 112 -5.88 13.93 3.05
N GLU A 113 -6.37 12.87 3.70
CA GLU A 113 -6.10 11.48 3.33
C GLU A 113 -6.61 11.18 1.91
N GLU A 114 -7.88 11.49 1.62
CA GLU A 114 -8.48 11.33 0.29
C GLU A 114 -7.74 12.14 -0.79
N ARG A 115 -7.35 13.39 -0.48
CA ARG A 115 -6.61 14.25 -1.41
C ARG A 115 -5.27 13.64 -1.79
N TRP A 116 -4.51 13.15 -0.82
CA TRP A 116 -3.21 12.57 -1.08
C TRP A 116 -3.29 11.18 -1.70
N GLU A 117 -4.28 10.36 -1.34
CA GLU A 117 -4.54 9.08 -2.02
C GLU A 117 -4.84 9.31 -3.50
N THR A 118 -5.76 10.23 -3.81
CA THR A 118 -6.10 10.62 -5.18
C THR A 118 -4.86 11.11 -5.94
N ALA A 119 -4.08 12.03 -5.35
CA ALA A 119 -2.89 12.57 -6.00
C ALA A 119 -1.81 11.50 -6.26
N ILE A 120 -1.64 10.55 -5.35
CA ILE A 120 -0.69 9.45 -5.55
C ILE A 120 -1.16 8.53 -6.68
N ASP A 121 -2.45 8.20 -6.73
CA ASP A 121 -3.00 7.31 -7.74
C ASP A 121 -2.98 7.97 -9.14
N GLU A 122 -3.27 9.27 -9.23
CA GLU A 122 -3.08 10.06 -10.44
C GLU A 122 -1.62 10.07 -10.89
N GLU A 123 -0.67 10.27 -9.98
CA GLU A 123 0.76 10.21 -10.31
C GLU A 123 1.15 8.83 -10.87
N GLN A 124 0.64 7.75 -10.26
CA GLN A 124 0.88 6.38 -10.69
C GLN A 124 0.26 6.07 -12.05
N ALA A 125 -0.94 6.60 -12.34
CA ALA A 125 -1.57 6.49 -13.66
C ALA A 125 -0.72 7.14 -14.76
N HIS A 126 0.10 8.14 -14.42
CA HIS A 126 1.07 8.77 -15.30
C HIS A 126 2.47 8.12 -15.30
N GLY A 127 2.63 6.96 -14.64
CA GLY A 127 3.89 6.20 -14.59
C GLY A 127 4.97 6.83 -13.71
N LYS A 128 4.60 7.78 -12.86
CA LYS A 128 5.49 8.41 -11.87
C LYS A 128 5.26 7.78 -10.49
N ASN A 129 6.22 7.92 -9.58
CA ASN A 129 6.16 7.29 -8.25
C ASN A 129 6.81 8.14 -7.15
N THR A 130 6.94 9.45 -7.35
CA THR A 130 7.60 10.37 -6.43
C THR A 130 6.78 10.54 -5.15
N LEU A 131 5.49 10.79 -5.27
CA LEU A 131 4.57 10.95 -4.14
C LEU A 131 4.49 9.66 -3.34
N ARG A 132 4.25 8.50 -3.98
CA ARG A 132 4.26 7.21 -3.26
C ARG A 132 5.59 6.97 -2.55
N THR A 133 6.71 7.28 -3.22
CA THR A 133 8.06 7.17 -2.64
C THR A 133 8.23 8.03 -1.39
N THR A 134 7.79 9.29 -1.45
CA THR A 134 7.88 10.25 -0.35
C THR A 134 6.98 9.85 0.81
N TYR A 135 5.73 9.45 0.52
CA TYR A 135 4.79 8.94 1.50
C TYR A 135 5.36 7.72 2.24
N ASP A 136 5.79 6.70 1.50
CA ASP A 136 6.37 5.48 2.09
C ASP A 136 7.57 5.82 2.99
N ALA A 137 8.46 6.72 2.53
CA ALA A 137 9.66 7.09 3.27
C ALA A 137 9.32 7.82 4.58
N ALA A 138 8.36 8.74 4.56
CA ALA A 138 7.90 9.44 5.75
C ALA A 138 7.20 8.48 6.73
N TYR A 139 6.33 7.61 6.21
CA TYR A 139 5.64 6.59 7.00
C TYR A 139 6.63 5.68 7.70
N VAL A 140 7.55 5.04 6.95
CA VAL A 140 8.52 4.11 7.52
C VAL A 140 9.49 4.80 8.47
N LYS A 141 9.89 6.05 8.19
CA LYS A 141 10.69 6.84 9.13
C LYS A 141 9.97 7.04 10.46
N ARG A 142 8.65 7.26 10.45
CA ARG A 142 7.86 7.38 11.67
C ARG A 142 7.78 6.07 12.45
N VAL A 143 7.56 4.94 11.74
CA VAL A 143 7.60 3.59 12.32
C VAL A 143 8.96 3.28 12.97
N GLU A 144 10.05 3.60 12.28
CA GLU A 144 11.40 3.46 12.83
C GLU A 144 11.64 4.35 14.06
N GLY A 145 10.86 5.43 14.21
CA GLY A 145 10.87 6.27 15.41
C GLY A 145 10.25 5.61 16.65
N PHE A 146 9.31 4.67 16.49
CA PHE A 146 8.69 3.95 17.61
C PHE A 146 9.53 2.77 18.10
N ARG A 147 10.00 1.93 17.16
CA ARG A 147 10.65 0.65 17.45
C ARG A 147 12.15 0.59 17.12
N GLY A 148 12.69 1.62 16.46
CA GLY A 148 14.04 1.64 15.92
C GLY A 148 14.14 1.21 14.45
N THR A 149 15.32 1.43 13.87
CA THR A 149 15.61 1.21 12.45
C THR A 149 15.27 -0.20 11.99
N ILE A 150 14.65 -0.33 10.82
CA ILE A 150 14.39 -1.62 10.18
C ILE A 150 15.66 -2.13 9.56
N THR A 151 16.12 -3.28 10.05
CA THR A 151 17.37 -3.90 9.61
C THR A 151 17.14 -4.84 8.42
N ALA A 152 18.21 -5.22 7.74
CA ALA A 152 18.17 -6.24 6.69
C ALA A 152 17.67 -7.60 7.20
N ASN A 153 17.92 -7.92 8.48
CA ASN A 153 17.43 -9.12 9.12
C ASN A 153 15.91 -9.05 9.35
N ASP A 154 15.40 -7.90 9.79
CA ASP A 154 13.96 -7.69 9.97
C ASP A 154 13.22 -7.85 8.63
N TYR A 155 13.73 -7.21 7.58
CA TYR A 155 13.20 -7.36 6.22
C TYR A 155 13.21 -8.83 5.77
N ALA A 156 14.31 -9.56 5.98
CA ALA A 156 14.39 -10.97 5.62
C ALA A 156 13.36 -11.84 6.37
N LYS A 157 13.14 -11.57 7.66
CA LYS A 157 12.09 -12.25 8.45
C LYS A 157 10.70 -11.96 7.90
N VAL A 158 10.40 -10.70 7.58
CA VAL A 158 9.10 -10.31 7.00
C VAL A 158 8.85 -11.04 5.69
N VAL A 159 9.82 -11.05 4.77
CA VAL A 159 9.70 -11.76 3.48
C VAL A 159 9.44 -13.25 3.67
N VAL A 160 10.18 -13.93 4.56
CA VAL A 160 9.95 -15.36 4.85
C VAL A 160 8.62 -15.59 5.57
N GLY A 161 8.18 -14.62 6.39
CA GLY A 161 6.84 -14.60 6.98
C GLY A 161 5.76 -14.62 5.91
N MET A 162 5.84 -13.71 4.93
CA MET A 162 4.92 -13.64 3.80
C MET A 162 4.92 -14.92 2.96
N GLU A 163 6.10 -15.48 2.67
CA GLU A 163 6.24 -16.75 1.93
C GLU A 163 5.51 -17.91 2.62
N ARG A 164 5.38 -17.83 3.95
CA ARG A 164 4.76 -18.86 4.80
C ARG A 164 3.33 -18.49 5.24
N GLY A 165 2.76 -17.38 4.75
CA GLY A 165 1.44 -16.86 5.16
C GLY A 165 1.36 -16.51 6.65
N ARG A 166 2.45 -16.02 7.23
CA ARG A 166 2.60 -15.67 8.65
C ARG A 166 3.12 -14.23 8.84
N GLU A 167 2.90 -13.36 7.87
CA GLU A 167 3.36 -11.97 7.88
C GLU A 167 2.87 -11.21 9.11
N GLU A 168 1.60 -11.35 9.50
CA GLU A 168 1.03 -10.66 10.67
C GLU A 168 1.77 -11.04 11.96
N ALA A 169 1.97 -12.34 12.20
CA ALA A 169 2.71 -12.84 13.36
C ALA A 169 4.16 -12.33 13.39
N VAL A 170 4.80 -12.22 12.22
CA VAL A 170 6.18 -11.70 12.12
C VAL A 170 6.22 -10.19 12.35
N LEU A 171 5.29 -9.42 11.78
CA LEU A 171 5.20 -7.97 12.00
C LEU A 171 4.97 -7.66 13.48
N ASN A 172 4.04 -8.38 14.12
CA ASN A 172 3.81 -8.27 15.57
C ASN A 172 5.06 -8.61 16.38
N ALA A 173 5.78 -9.69 16.05
CA ALA A 173 7.02 -10.05 16.73
C ALA A 173 8.15 -9.02 16.54
N LEU A 174 8.06 -8.19 15.51
CA LEU A 174 9.00 -7.12 15.21
C LEU A 174 8.52 -5.75 15.70
N ASN A 175 7.35 -5.66 16.34
CA ASN A 175 6.66 -4.41 16.70
C ASN A 175 6.53 -3.47 15.47
N ILE A 176 6.05 -4.00 14.36
CA ILE A 176 5.77 -3.27 13.12
C ILE A 176 4.26 -3.35 12.88
N GLN A 177 3.62 -2.22 12.58
CA GLN A 177 2.19 -2.17 12.26
C GLN A 177 1.91 -2.91 10.94
N GLN A 178 0.70 -3.46 10.79
CA GLN A 178 0.34 -4.24 9.60
C GLN A 178 0.38 -3.36 8.33
N GLU A 179 -0.08 -2.12 8.44
CA GLU A 179 -0.15 -1.11 7.40
C GLU A 179 1.25 -0.72 6.88
N ALA A 180 2.30 -0.90 7.70
CA ALA A 180 3.67 -0.63 7.32
C ALA A 180 4.25 -1.65 6.32
N LEU A 181 3.59 -2.82 6.15
CA LEU A 181 4.12 -3.90 5.32
C LEU A 181 4.47 -3.45 3.90
N LEU A 182 3.51 -2.88 3.17
CA LEU A 182 3.73 -2.48 1.78
C LEU A 182 4.74 -1.32 1.64
N PRO A 183 4.69 -0.23 2.45
CA PRO A 183 5.73 0.79 2.47
C PRO A 183 7.13 0.22 2.68
N ILE A 184 7.30 -0.70 3.64
CA ILE A 184 8.57 -1.37 3.91
C ILE A 184 9.03 -2.15 2.68
N MET A 185 8.16 -2.99 2.10
CA MET A 185 8.50 -3.77 0.91
C MET A 185 8.96 -2.88 -0.26
N ARG A 186 8.26 -1.78 -0.52
CA ARG A 186 8.61 -0.85 -1.61
C ARG A 186 9.92 -0.10 -1.36
N ILE A 187 10.19 0.32 -0.12
CA ILE A 187 11.47 0.96 0.22
C ILE A 187 12.62 -0.02 0.06
N TRP A 188 12.48 -1.23 0.59
CA TRP A 188 13.53 -2.24 0.52
C TRP A 188 13.79 -2.69 -0.90
N ALA A 189 12.76 -2.92 -1.73
CA ALA A 189 12.94 -3.20 -3.15
C ALA A 189 13.81 -2.15 -3.86
N ARG A 190 13.58 -0.86 -3.57
CA ARG A 190 14.39 0.25 -4.11
C ARG A 190 15.82 0.27 -3.56
N LYS A 191 16.00 0.01 -2.27
CA LYS A 191 17.35 -0.10 -1.65
C LYS A 191 18.16 -1.21 -2.31
N LEU A 192 17.56 -2.40 -2.48
CA LEU A 192 18.21 -3.57 -3.07
C LEU A 192 18.55 -3.38 -4.56
N ALA A 193 17.69 -2.68 -5.31
CA ALA A 193 17.97 -2.36 -6.71
C ALA A 193 19.18 -1.43 -6.89
N ARG A 194 19.49 -0.59 -5.89
CA ARG A 194 20.58 0.39 -5.93
C ARG A 194 21.88 -0.11 -5.33
N ASP A 195 21.82 -1.08 -4.41
CA ASP A 195 22.98 -1.59 -3.68
C ASP A 195 23.10 -3.11 -3.83
N MET A 196 24.02 -3.52 -4.71
CA MET A 196 24.32 -4.94 -4.96
C MET A 196 25.00 -5.64 -3.77
N GLY A 197 25.69 -4.91 -2.90
CA GLY A 197 26.28 -5.46 -1.68
C GLY A 197 25.19 -5.83 -0.69
N LEU A 198 24.30 -4.87 -0.42
CA LEU A 198 23.13 -5.07 0.43
C LEU A 198 22.23 -6.20 -0.09
N ALA A 199 22.03 -6.29 -1.40
CA ALA A 199 21.26 -7.38 -2.02
C ALA A 199 21.86 -8.76 -1.77
N LYS A 200 23.19 -8.92 -1.83
CA LYS A 200 23.86 -10.18 -1.50
C LYS A 200 23.71 -10.54 -0.03
N ASP A 201 23.82 -9.55 0.85
CA ASP A 201 23.67 -9.75 2.29
C ASP A 201 22.24 -10.17 2.66
N VAL A 202 21.23 -9.48 2.11
CA VAL A 202 19.82 -9.87 2.27
C VAL A 202 19.55 -11.26 1.69
N ALA A 203 20.11 -11.61 0.52
CA ALA A 203 19.96 -12.96 -0.04
C ALA A 203 20.56 -14.05 0.88
N LYS A 204 21.67 -13.77 1.56
CA LYS A 204 22.25 -14.68 2.57
C LYS A 204 21.32 -14.80 3.78
N LEU A 205 20.77 -13.70 4.28
CA LEU A 205 19.83 -13.69 5.40
C LEU A 205 18.55 -14.46 5.08
N LEU A 206 17.99 -14.28 3.88
CA LEU A 206 16.81 -15.02 3.41
C LEU A 206 17.05 -16.53 3.39
N ARG A 207 18.21 -16.99 2.89
CA ARG A 207 18.57 -18.42 2.93
C ARG A 207 18.64 -18.95 4.36
N GLY A 208 19.22 -18.18 5.28
CA GLY A 208 19.27 -18.53 6.70
C GLY A 208 17.89 -18.60 7.34
N ALA A 209 17.05 -17.59 7.09
CA ALA A 209 15.70 -17.49 7.66
C ALA A 209 14.76 -18.59 7.14
N ARG A 210 14.90 -19.03 5.87
CA ARG A 210 14.12 -20.14 5.32
C ARG A 210 14.49 -21.50 5.89
N ALA A 211 15.74 -21.67 6.34
CA ALA A 211 16.23 -22.91 6.94
C ALA A 211 15.87 -23.05 8.42
N ALA A 212 15.41 -21.97 9.06
CA ALA A 212 14.89 -21.94 10.43
C ALA A 212 13.37 -22.21 10.48
#